data_AF-M3E2S5-F1
#
_entry.id   AF-M3E2S5-F1
#
_cell.length_a   1.000
_cell.length_b   1.000
_cell.length_c   1.000
_cell.angle_alpha   90.00
_cell.angle_beta   90.00
_cell.angle_gamma   90.00
#
_symmetry.space_group_name_H-M   'P 1'
#
loop_
_entity.id
_entity.type
_entity.pdbx_description
1 polymer ?
#
loop_
_entity_poly.entity_id
_entity_poly.type
_entity_poly.pdbx_seq_one_letter_code
_entity_poly.pdbx_strand_id
1 'polypeptide(L)'
;MRVASVEPSAMTLLGLVQHMAVVERNWFQRIVAGQDVPPVFDDDVTGFSLDPARGMDEALGVWRREVARGRELCAGLPLDGTGRIADGPMAGVEVSLRWVLIHMIEEYARHNGHADLLRERIDGVTGS
;
A
#
# COMPACT_ATOMS: atom_id res chain seq x y z
N MET A 1 -21.93 9.63 21.59
CA MET A 1 -21.81 9.87 20.13
C MET A 1 -22.74 8.86 19.45
N ARG A 2 -23.84 9.28 18.79
CA ARG A 2 -24.92 8.37 18.31
C ARG A 2 -25.01 8.25 16.79
N VAL A 3 -24.03 8.77 16.06
CA VAL A 3 -23.96 8.72 14.59
C VAL A 3 -22.55 8.28 14.20
N ALA A 4 -22.43 7.21 13.43
CA ALA A 4 -21.19 6.78 12.80
C ALA A 4 -20.86 7.72 11.62
N SER A 5 -19.60 8.08 11.44
CA SER A 5 -19.19 9.36 10.83
C SER A 5 -18.62 9.31 9.41
N VAL A 6 -18.85 8.27 8.59
CA VAL A 6 -18.06 8.14 7.34
C VAL A 6 -18.70 8.87 6.14
N GLU A 7 -18.82 10.19 6.33
CA GLU A 7 -18.78 11.31 5.38
C GLU A 7 -17.96 12.37 6.14
N PRO A 8 -16.81 12.85 5.62
CA PRO A 8 -16.50 13.08 4.20
C PRO A 8 -15.37 12.18 3.62
N SER A 9 -15.10 11.00 4.17
CA SER A 9 -13.99 10.17 3.66
C SER A 9 -14.26 9.68 2.23
N ALA A 10 -13.33 9.94 1.31
CA ALA A 10 -13.36 9.47 -0.08
C ALA A 10 -12.81 8.04 -0.27
N MET A 11 -12.51 7.33 0.83
CA MET A 11 -11.87 6.01 0.78
C MET A 11 -12.83 4.95 0.23
N THR A 12 -12.35 4.15 -0.72
CA THR A 12 -13.10 3.03 -1.33
C THR A 12 -12.29 1.75 -1.26
N LEU A 13 -12.94 0.59 -1.41
CA LEU A 13 -12.24 -0.71 -1.47
C LEU A 13 -11.29 -0.77 -2.67
N LEU A 14 -11.68 -0.21 -3.82
CA LEU A 14 -10.83 -0.12 -5.00
C LEU A 14 -9.61 0.77 -4.73
N GLY A 15 -9.81 1.92 -4.10
CA GLY A 15 -8.74 2.84 -3.72
C GLY A 15 -7.77 2.21 -2.71
N LEU A 16 -8.26 1.42 -1.75
CA LEU A 16 -7.39 0.69 -0.82
C LEU A 16 -6.47 -0.32 -1.53
N VAL A 17 -6.99 -1.09 -2.50
CA VAL A 17 -6.16 -2.04 -3.26
C VAL A 17 -5.11 -1.31 -4.09
N GLN A 18 -5.47 -0.19 -4.72
CA GLN A 18 -4.54 0.65 -5.48
C GLN A 18 -3.47 1.26 -4.56
N HIS A 19 -3.88 1.82 -3.43
CA HIS A 19 -2.97 2.35 -2.42
C HIS A 19 -1.97 1.29 -1.96
N MET A 20 -2.40 0.07 -1.67
CA MET A 20 -1.48 -0.99 -1.28
C MET A 20 -0.48 -1.37 -2.37
N ALA A 21 -0.84 -1.28 -3.66
CA ALA A 21 0.12 -1.45 -4.75
C ALA A 21 1.20 -0.36 -4.76
N VAL A 22 0.81 0.89 -4.52
CA VAL A 22 1.75 2.02 -4.38
C VAL A 22 2.69 1.82 -3.20
N VAL A 23 2.15 1.43 -2.03
CA VAL A 23 2.92 1.18 -0.81
C VAL A 23 3.95 0.06 -1.02
N GLU A 24 3.55 -1.04 -1.65
CA GLU A 24 4.45 -2.15 -2.03
C GLU A 24 5.60 -1.69 -2.93
N ARG A 25 5.31 -0.95 -4.01
CA ARG A 25 6.35 -0.41 -4.90
C ARG A 25 7.31 0.50 -4.15
N ASN A 26 6.78 1.41 -3.34
CA ASN A 26 7.58 2.39 -2.64
C ASN A 26 8.57 1.71 -1.69
N TRP A 27 8.08 0.83 -0.81
CA TRP A 27 8.93 0.22 0.20
C TRP A 27 9.93 -0.78 -0.36
N PHE A 28 9.52 -1.64 -1.31
CA PHE A 28 10.40 -2.69 -1.78
C PHE A 28 11.28 -2.29 -2.98
N GLN A 29 10.74 -1.54 -3.94
CA GLN A 29 11.50 -1.17 -5.14
C GLN A 29 12.30 0.10 -4.92
N ARG A 30 11.66 1.17 -4.42
CA ARG A 30 12.34 2.46 -4.24
C ARG A 30 13.24 2.49 -3.02
N ILE A 31 12.76 1.99 -1.88
CA ILE A 31 13.48 2.11 -0.60
C ILE A 31 14.46 0.96 -0.39
N VAL A 32 13.99 -0.31 -0.40
CA VAL A 32 14.87 -1.47 -0.19
C VAL A 32 15.82 -1.69 -1.37
N ALA A 33 15.32 -1.69 -2.61
CA ALA A 33 16.16 -1.93 -3.78
C ALA A 33 16.79 -0.66 -4.38
N GLY A 34 16.45 0.53 -3.88
CA GLY A 34 17.04 1.80 -4.36
C GLY A 34 16.72 2.13 -5.81
N GLN A 35 15.66 1.57 -6.39
CA GLN A 35 15.33 1.71 -7.80
C GLN A 35 14.57 3.01 -8.07
N ASP A 36 14.95 3.69 -9.16
CA ASP A 36 14.15 4.78 -9.72
C ASP A 36 13.08 4.19 -10.65
N VAL A 37 11.89 3.97 -10.10
CA VAL A 37 10.73 3.40 -10.82
C VAL A 37 9.58 4.40 -10.88
N PRO A 38 8.84 4.46 -12.00
CA PRO A 38 7.72 5.38 -12.14
C PRO A 38 6.63 5.08 -11.09
N PRO A 39 5.71 6.02 -10.84
CA PRO A 39 4.50 5.76 -10.06
C PRO A 39 3.75 4.53 -10.56
N VAL A 40 3.00 3.87 -9.67
CA VAL A 40 2.14 2.73 -10.08
C VAL A 40 1.01 3.22 -10.97
N PHE A 41 0.47 4.40 -10.64
CA PHE A 41 -0.61 5.06 -11.35
C PHE A 41 -0.19 6.50 -11.65
N ASP A 42 -0.39 6.93 -12.90
CA ASP A 42 0.11 8.21 -13.40
C ASP A 42 -0.64 9.43 -12.83
N ASP A 43 -1.87 9.22 -12.35
CA ASP A 43 -2.80 10.24 -11.91
C ASP A 43 -2.73 10.56 -10.41
N ASP A 44 -2.16 9.65 -9.60
CA ASP A 44 -2.06 9.85 -8.15
C ASP A 44 -0.95 9.01 -7.51
N VAL A 45 -0.08 9.70 -6.79
CA VAL A 45 1.02 9.09 -6.02
C VAL A 45 0.55 8.36 -4.77
N THR A 46 -0.70 8.55 -4.33
CA THR A 46 -1.27 7.86 -3.16
C THR A 46 -2.08 6.62 -3.53
N GLY A 47 -2.57 6.52 -4.77
CA GLY A 47 -3.42 5.42 -5.25
C GLY A 47 -4.88 5.49 -4.80
N PHE A 48 -5.33 6.62 -4.23
CA PHE A 48 -6.73 6.81 -3.84
C PHE A 48 -7.58 7.51 -4.90
N SER A 49 -6.97 8.22 -5.86
CA SER A 49 -7.69 8.68 -7.04
C SER A 49 -8.15 7.49 -7.87
N LEU A 50 -9.42 7.54 -8.30
CA LEU A 50 -10.03 6.47 -9.07
C LEU A 50 -10.19 6.90 -10.52
N ASP A 51 -9.62 6.13 -11.44
CA ASP A 51 -9.96 6.15 -12.85
C ASP A 51 -11.28 5.37 -13.06
N PRO A 52 -12.34 5.97 -13.62
CA PRO A 52 -13.59 5.28 -13.95
C PRO A 52 -13.42 4.06 -14.87
N ALA A 53 -12.33 4.00 -15.66
CA ALA A 53 -12.02 2.88 -16.54
C ALA A 53 -11.40 1.68 -15.80
N ARG A 54 -10.92 1.85 -14.57
CA ARG A 54 -10.23 0.81 -13.80
C ARG A 54 -11.18 0.05 -12.88
N GLY A 55 -11.17 -1.28 -13.03
CA GLY A 55 -11.92 -2.20 -12.19
C GLY A 55 -11.10 -2.85 -11.08
N MET A 56 -11.79 -3.58 -10.20
CA MET A 56 -11.18 -4.33 -9.09
C MET A 56 -10.17 -5.40 -9.57
N ASP A 57 -10.49 -6.13 -10.65
CA ASP A 57 -9.61 -7.20 -11.14
C ASP A 57 -8.27 -6.66 -11.65
N GLU A 58 -8.29 -5.51 -12.33
CA GLU A 58 -7.08 -4.83 -12.78
C GLU A 58 -6.24 -4.37 -11.58
N ALA A 59 -6.87 -3.69 -10.61
CA ALA A 59 -6.20 -3.21 -9.40
C ALA A 59 -5.56 -4.36 -8.60
N LEU A 60 -6.29 -5.49 -8.43
CA LEU A 60 -5.74 -6.69 -7.81
C LEU A 60 -4.60 -7.29 -8.62
N GLY A 61 -4.69 -7.27 -9.95
CA GLY A 61 -3.62 -7.69 -10.84
C GLY A 61 -2.35 -6.86 -10.67
N VAL A 62 -2.48 -5.54 -10.58
CA VAL A 62 -1.37 -4.61 -10.31
C VAL A 62 -0.77 -4.90 -8.93
N TRP A 63 -1.60 -4.90 -7.89
CA TRP A 63 -1.16 -5.16 -6.52
C TRP A 63 -0.39 -6.48 -6.38
N ARG A 64 -0.89 -7.58 -6.96
CA ARG A 64 -0.20 -8.88 -6.94
C ARG A 64 1.17 -8.83 -7.63
N ARG A 65 1.32 -8.06 -8.71
CA ARG A 65 2.62 -7.89 -9.38
C ARG A 65 3.60 -7.14 -8.50
N GLU A 66 3.18 -6.07 -7.83
CA GLU A 66 4.04 -5.32 -6.91
C GLU A 66 4.46 -6.18 -5.70
N VAL A 67 3.54 -6.97 -5.13
CA VAL A 67 3.85 -7.95 -4.07
C VAL A 67 4.86 -9.00 -4.53
N ALA A 68 4.67 -9.57 -5.72
CA ALA A 68 5.59 -10.56 -6.28
C ALA A 68 6.98 -9.94 -6.49
N ARG A 69 7.03 -8.72 -7.03
CA ARG A 69 8.27 -7.99 -7.24
C ARG A 69 9.00 -7.68 -5.93
N GLY A 70 8.28 -7.28 -4.89
CA GLY A 70 8.86 -7.04 -3.57
C GLY A 70 9.49 -8.31 -2.97
N ARG A 71 8.81 -9.46 -3.11
CA ARG A 71 9.33 -10.76 -2.68
C ARG A 71 10.60 -11.15 -3.43
N GLU A 72 10.66 -10.95 -4.74
CA GLU A 72 11.85 -11.21 -5.55
C GLU A 72 13.04 -10.35 -5.10
N LEU A 73 12.81 -9.05 -4.91
CA LEU A 73 13.87 -8.11 -4.53
C LEU A 73 14.43 -8.37 -3.13
N CYS A 74 13.59 -8.85 -2.21
CA CYS A 74 14.01 -9.17 -0.85
C CYS A 74 14.58 -10.60 -0.72
N ALA A 75 14.47 -11.44 -1.75
CA ALA A 75 14.90 -12.82 -1.68
C ALA A 75 16.42 -12.91 -1.45
N GLY A 76 16.82 -13.47 -0.32
CA GLY A 76 18.23 -13.63 0.05
C GLY A 76 18.90 -12.40 0.64
N LEU A 77 18.19 -11.27 0.79
CA LEU A 77 18.70 -10.13 1.55
C LEU A 77 18.71 -10.45 3.06
N PRO A 78 19.76 -10.05 3.79
CA PRO A 78 19.78 -10.21 5.23
C PRO A 78 18.84 -9.17 5.87
N LEU A 79 18.24 -9.53 7.00
CA LEU A 79 17.23 -8.69 7.67
C LEU A 79 17.78 -7.36 8.21
N ASP A 80 19.10 -7.27 8.41
CA ASP A 80 19.83 -6.06 8.79
C ASP A 80 20.34 -5.26 7.58
N GLY A 81 20.18 -5.77 6.35
CA GLY A 81 20.43 -5.00 5.13
C GLY A 81 19.58 -3.74 5.10
N THR A 82 20.16 -2.61 4.67
CA THR A 82 19.52 -1.30 4.72
C THR A 82 19.05 -0.83 3.34
N GLY A 83 17.92 -0.15 3.34
CA GLY A 83 17.43 0.71 2.26
C GLY A 83 17.37 2.16 2.74
N ARG A 84 17.06 3.10 1.84
CA ARG A 84 17.02 4.53 2.15
C ARG A 84 15.72 5.15 1.68
N ILE A 85 15.07 5.92 2.56
CA ILE A 85 13.83 6.63 2.23
C ILE A 85 14.11 7.65 1.13
N ALA A 86 13.39 7.55 0.02
CA ALA A 86 13.65 8.32 -1.19
C ALA A 86 13.15 9.77 -1.10
N ASP A 87 11.98 9.99 -0.51
CA ASP A 87 11.26 11.26 -0.52
C ASP A 87 10.48 11.53 0.78
N GLY A 88 9.83 12.70 0.85
CA GLY A 88 9.05 13.13 2.01
C GLY A 88 9.88 13.63 3.20
N PRO A 89 9.26 13.85 4.36
CA PRO A 89 9.90 14.45 5.53
C PRO A 89 11.10 13.65 6.07
N MET A 90 11.15 12.35 5.80
CA MET A 90 12.19 11.42 6.26
C MET A 90 13.16 11.02 5.14
N ALA A 91 13.20 11.76 4.03
CA ALA A 91 14.13 11.50 2.94
C ALA A 91 15.58 11.43 3.44
N GLY A 92 16.32 10.41 2.97
CA GLY A 92 17.70 10.16 3.36
C GLY A 92 17.90 9.29 4.60
N VAL A 93 16.85 9.02 5.39
CA VAL A 93 16.92 8.09 6.53
C VAL A 93 17.12 6.65 6.04
N GLU A 94 18.05 5.94 6.68
CA GLU A 94 18.26 4.51 6.44
C GLU A 94 17.33 3.66 7.31
N VAL A 95 16.77 2.62 6.72
CA VAL A 95 15.90 1.65 7.39
C VAL A 95 16.33 0.24 7.05
N SER A 96 16.30 -0.68 8.02
CA SER A 96 16.60 -2.08 7.75
C SER A 96 15.43 -2.79 7.08
N LEU A 97 15.72 -3.86 6.33
CA LEU A 97 14.69 -4.74 5.76
C LEU A 97 13.73 -5.26 6.85
N ARG A 98 14.25 -5.58 8.03
CA ARG A 98 13.42 -5.95 9.20
C ARG A 98 12.41 -4.87 9.55
N TRP A 99 12.85 -3.61 9.62
CA TRP A 99 11.97 -2.50 9.92
C TRP A 99 10.90 -2.35 8.84
N VAL A 100 11.30 -2.41 7.56
CA VAL A 100 10.36 -2.31 6.41
C VAL A 100 9.31 -3.41 6.47
N LEU A 101 9.68 -4.66 6.73
CA LEU A 101 8.73 -5.78 6.81
C LEU A 101 7.72 -5.60 7.96
N ILE A 102 8.17 -5.11 9.12
CA ILE A 102 7.28 -4.81 10.26
C ILE A 102 6.34 -3.66 9.89
N HIS A 103 6.86 -2.61 9.27
CA HIS A 103 6.06 -1.48 8.83
C HIS A 103 4.99 -1.89 7.79
N MET A 104 5.34 -2.79 6.85
CA MET A 104 4.36 -3.33 5.90
C MET A 104 3.24 -4.11 6.60
N ILE A 105 3.54 -4.87 7.66
CA ILE A 105 2.51 -5.54 8.46
C ILE A 105 1.57 -4.51 9.10
N GLU A 106 2.09 -3.40 9.62
CA GLU A 106 1.30 -2.30 10.17
C GLU A 106 0.40 -1.66 9.12
N GLU A 107 0.93 -1.35 7.94
CA GLU A 107 0.17 -0.78 6.82
C GLU A 107 -0.99 -1.70 6.42
N TYR A 108 -0.72 -3.00 6.20
CA TYR A 108 -1.79 -3.96 5.89
C TYR A 108 -2.82 -4.07 7.01
N ALA A 109 -2.39 -4.12 8.27
CA ALA A 109 -3.33 -4.22 9.41
C ALA A 109 -4.24 -2.98 9.49
N ARG A 110 -3.67 -1.79 9.32
CA ARG A 110 -4.41 -0.52 9.29
C ARG A 110 -5.44 -0.50 8.17
N HIS A 111 -5.03 -0.85 6.95
CA HIS A 111 -5.89 -0.78 5.78
C HIS A 111 -6.92 -1.91 5.71
N ASN A 112 -6.65 -3.08 6.31
CA ASN A 112 -7.67 -4.11 6.50
C ASN A 112 -8.77 -3.64 7.46
N GLY A 113 -8.42 -2.97 8.58
CA GLY A 113 -9.43 -2.40 9.47
C GLY A 113 -10.32 -1.35 8.78
N HIS A 114 -9.76 -0.57 7.86
CA HIS A 114 -10.55 0.32 7.00
C HIS A 114 -11.45 -0.46 6.01
N ALA A 115 -10.92 -1.52 5.41
CA ALA A 115 -11.68 -2.36 4.49
C ALA A 115 -12.87 -3.04 5.20
N ASP A 116 -12.70 -3.48 6.45
CA ASP A 116 -13.76 -4.09 7.25
C ASP A 116 -14.94 -3.14 7.44
N LEU A 117 -14.67 -1.88 7.82
CA LEU A 117 -15.72 -0.86 7.98
C LEU A 117 -16.43 -0.54 6.66
N LEU A 118 -15.69 -0.53 5.54
CA LEU A 118 -16.27 -0.32 4.22
C LEU A 118 -17.15 -1.50 3.78
N ARG A 119 -16.71 -2.74 4.01
CA ARG A 119 -17.48 -3.95 3.71
C ARG A 119 -18.74 -4.03 4.56
N GLU A 120 -18.65 -3.77 5.85
CA GLU A 120 -19.81 -3.73 6.74
C GLU A 120 -20.85 -2.72 6.23
N ARG A 121 -20.38 -1.56 5.72
CA ARG A 121 -21.27 -0.54 5.17
C ARG A 121 -21.88 -0.89 3.81
N ILE A 122 -21.12 -1.52 2.92
CA ILE A 122 -21.51 -1.78 1.51
C ILE A 122 -22.34 -3.06 1.38
N ASP A 123 -21.91 -4.14 2.03
CA ASP A 123 -22.48 -5.47 1.89
C ASP A 123 -22.71 -6.23 3.19
N GLY A 124 -22.46 -5.60 4.34
CA GLY A 124 -22.74 -6.18 5.66
C GLY A 124 -21.72 -7.21 6.13
N VAL A 125 -20.65 -7.46 5.37
CA VAL A 125 -19.56 -8.36 5.81
C VAL A 125 -18.69 -7.64 6.83
N THR A 126 -18.56 -8.22 8.02
CA THR A 126 -17.69 -7.71 9.10
C THR A 126 -16.30 -8.36 9.04
N GLY A 127 -15.29 -7.63 9.51
CA GLY A 127 -13.95 -8.16 9.74
C GLY A 127 -13.91 -9.32 10.75
N SER A 128 -12.86 -10.13 10.68
CA SER A 128 -12.63 -11.32 11.52
C SER A 128 -11.36 -11.19 12.35
#